data_AF-A0A3D0TQ31-F1
#
_entry.id   AF-A0A3D0TQ31-F1
#
_cell.length_a   1.000
_cell.length_b   1.000
_cell.length_c   1.000
_cell.angle_alpha   90.00
_cell.angle_beta   90.00
_cell.angle_gamma   90.00
#
_symmetry.space_group_name_H-M   'P 1'
#
loop_
_entity.id
_entity.type
_entity.pdbx_description
1 polymer ?
#
loop_
_entity_poly.entity_id
_entity_poly.type
_entity_poly.pdbx_seq_one_letter_code
_entity_poly.pdbx_strand_id
1 'polypeptide(L)'
;MCLSVLAVVPGAAAGAQAAAAEADGPPERELAGADRYETSVEVARLFVAAARASGRPASTVLVASGESLVDALSVVTLAAALDAPIVLTRAAGLPSSVAAFLAEAGFTRVVVVGGSAAVSSSVQAELAALPSVGPAGVERVAGQDRFATAAAIA
;
A
#
# COMPACT_ATOMS: atom_id res chain seq x y z
N MET A 1 -38.49 -55.56 42.45
CA MET A 1 -38.16 -55.94 41.06
C MET A 1 -37.61 -54.71 40.36
N CYS A 2 -36.30 -54.52 40.41
CA CYS A 2 -35.60 -53.49 39.66
C CYS A 2 -35.01 -54.17 38.44
N LEU A 3 -35.56 -53.88 37.26
CA LEU A 3 -34.91 -54.23 36.01
C LEU A 3 -34.23 -52.98 35.45
N SER A 4 -32.91 -53.03 35.56
CA SER A 4 -31.92 -52.23 34.84
C SER A 4 -32.16 -52.29 33.34
N VAL A 5 -31.71 -51.28 32.58
CA VAL A 5 -30.62 -51.46 31.60
C VAL A 5 -30.02 -50.10 31.24
N LEU A 6 -28.70 -50.13 31.27
CA LEU A 6 -27.69 -49.12 31.05
C LEU A 6 -27.25 -49.18 29.58
N ALA A 7 -26.91 -48.04 28.95
CA ALA A 7 -25.87 -47.86 27.92
C ALA A 7 -26.07 -46.50 27.23
N VAL A 8 -25.10 -45.62 26.97
CA VAL A 8 -23.64 -45.59 27.11
C VAL A 8 -23.27 -44.10 27.04
N VAL A 9 -22.31 -43.66 27.85
CA VAL A 9 -21.53 -42.40 27.72
C VAL A 9 -20.17 -42.85 27.16
N PRO A 10 -19.47 -42.17 26.21
CA PRO A 10 -18.76 -40.91 26.49
C PRO A 10 -18.68 -39.93 25.29
N GLY A 11 -18.32 -38.66 25.43
CA GLY A 11 -17.44 -38.13 26.45
C GLY A 11 -17.41 -36.61 26.59
N ALA A 12 -16.74 -36.25 27.69
CA ALA A 12 -16.27 -34.96 28.15
C ALA A 12 -15.67 -34.10 27.01
N ALA A 13 -15.71 -32.77 27.07
CA ALA A 13 -15.39 -31.99 28.26
C ALA A 13 -16.15 -30.67 28.37
N ALA A 14 -16.56 -30.37 29.61
CA ALA A 14 -16.72 -29.02 30.15
C ALA A 14 -15.49 -28.17 29.77
N GLY A 15 -15.61 -26.92 29.34
CA GLY A 15 -16.50 -25.91 29.88
C GLY A 15 -15.78 -25.16 30.99
N ALA A 16 -15.00 -24.14 30.59
CA ALA A 16 -14.81 -22.89 31.32
C ALA A 16 -13.91 -21.97 30.48
N GLN A 17 -14.49 -21.30 29.48
CA GLN A 17 -13.92 -20.05 28.97
C GLN A 17 -13.93 -19.02 30.12
N ALA A 18 -12.74 -18.60 30.55
CA ALA A 18 -12.60 -17.31 31.23
C ALA A 18 -12.67 -16.23 30.15
N ALA A 19 -13.88 -15.73 29.92
CA ALA A 19 -14.14 -14.60 29.04
C ALA A 19 -13.52 -13.33 29.64
N ALA A 20 -12.43 -12.86 29.05
CA ALA A 20 -12.14 -11.44 28.99
C ALA A 20 -12.69 -10.95 27.64
N ALA A 21 -13.68 -10.09 27.70
CA ALA A 21 -14.23 -9.41 26.54
C ALA A 21 -13.12 -8.54 25.91
N GLU A 22 -12.71 -8.87 24.68
CA GLU A 22 -12.06 -7.90 23.80
C GLU A 22 -13.00 -7.58 22.64
N ALA A 23 -12.97 -6.31 22.28
CA ALA A 23 -13.99 -5.59 21.55
C ALA A 23 -14.27 -6.13 20.14
N ASP A 24 -15.50 -5.91 19.70
CA ASP A 24 -15.92 -5.89 18.30
C ASP A 24 -15.14 -4.79 17.56
N GLY A 25 -13.88 -5.08 17.22
CA GLY A 25 -13.06 -4.27 16.35
C GLY A 25 -13.50 -4.44 14.89
N PRO A 26 -13.24 -3.46 14.01
CA PRO A 26 -13.48 -3.66 12.58
C PRO A 26 -12.76 -4.92 12.12
N PRO A 27 -13.31 -5.68 11.14
CA PRO A 27 -12.74 -6.94 10.71
C PRO A 27 -11.26 -6.74 10.35
N GLU A 28 -10.40 -7.54 11.00
CA GLU A 28 -8.97 -7.51 10.75
C GLU A 28 -8.73 -7.86 9.27
N ARG A 29 -8.19 -6.92 8.51
CA ARG A 29 -8.01 -7.06 7.07
C ARG A 29 -6.53 -7.22 6.78
N GLU A 30 -6.15 -8.43 6.38
CA GLU A 30 -4.79 -8.70 5.92
C GLU A 30 -4.58 -8.01 4.56
N LEU A 31 -3.56 -7.15 4.48
CA LEU A 31 -3.15 -6.48 3.25
C LEU A 31 -1.80 -7.06 2.83
N ALA A 32 -1.83 -7.98 1.86
CA ALA A 32 -0.64 -8.63 1.36
C ALA A 32 -0.79 -8.96 -0.13
N GLY A 33 0.31 -8.84 -0.87
CA GLY A 33 0.46 -9.35 -2.23
C GLY A 33 1.59 -10.38 -2.31
N ALA A 34 1.83 -10.94 -3.50
CA ALA A 34 2.88 -11.94 -3.70
C ALA A 34 4.29 -11.36 -3.53
N ASP A 35 4.44 -10.04 -3.71
CA ASP A 35 5.68 -9.32 -3.46
C ASP A 35 5.43 -7.92 -2.90
N ARG A 36 6.51 -7.19 -2.62
CA ARG A 36 6.45 -5.82 -2.07
C ARG A 36 5.71 -4.83 -2.98
N TYR A 37 5.72 -5.06 -4.29
CA TYR A 37 5.07 -4.16 -5.25
C TYR A 37 3.56 -4.38 -5.21
N GLU A 38 3.11 -5.64 -5.21
CA GLU A 38 1.70 -5.97 -5.03
C GLU A 38 1.16 -5.54 -3.66
N THR A 39 1.89 -5.78 -2.57
CA THR A 39 1.48 -5.28 -1.24
C THR A 39 1.33 -3.75 -1.24
N SER A 40 2.24 -3.02 -1.89
CA SER A 40 2.12 -1.56 -1.99
C SER A 40 0.87 -1.12 -2.78
N VAL A 41 0.49 -1.89 -3.80
CA VAL A 41 -0.75 -1.66 -4.56
C VAL A 41 -1.97 -1.92 -3.69
N GLU A 42 -2.01 -3.00 -2.91
CA GLU A 42 -3.15 -3.29 -2.02
C GLU A 42 -3.37 -2.20 -0.96
N VAL A 43 -2.28 -1.71 -0.37
CA VAL A 43 -2.33 -0.56 0.56
C VAL A 43 -2.84 0.69 -0.16
N ALA A 44 -2.34 0.97 -1.36
CA ALA A 44 -2.79 2.12 -2.14
C ALA A 44 -4.25 2.02 -2.58
N ARG A 45 -4.76 0.82 -2.91
CA ARG A 45 -6.17 0.57 -3.21
C ARG A 45 -7.05 0.88 -2.01
N LEU A 46 -6.67 0.43 -0.81
CA LEU A 46 -7.40 0.73 0.40
C LEU A 46 -7.47 2.24 0.64
N PHE A 47 -6.34 2.94 0.47
CA PHE A 47 -6.29 4.39 0.59
C PHE A 47 -7.24 5.09 -0.38
N VAL A 48 -7.18 4.74 -1.67
CA VAL A 48 -8.04 5.34 -2.71
C VAL A 48 -9.52 5.06 -2.44
N ALA A 49 -9.85 3.84 -2.02
CA ALA A 49 -11.23 3.48 -1.66
C ALA A 49 -11.74 4.33 -0.48
N ALA A 50 -10.94 4.49 0.56
CA ALA A 50 -11.28 5.32 1.72
C ALA A 50 -11.41 6.81 1.38
N ALA A 51 -10.52 7.34 0.54
CA ALA A 51 -10.58 8.71 0.05
C ALA A 51 -11.88 8.97 -0.73
N ARG A 52 -12.21 8.09 -1.69
CA ARG A 52 -13.44 8.18 -2.49
C ARG A 52 -14.70 8.05 -1.64
N ALA A 53 -14.72 7.12 -0.69
CA ALA A 53 -15.85 6.95 0.24
C ALA A 53 -16.09 8.21 1.11
N SER A 54 -15.02 8.97 1.38
CA SER A 54 -15.07 10.23 2.14
C SER A 54 -15.27 11.46 1.25
N GLY A 55 -15.46 11.30 -0.06
CA GLY A 55 -15.59 12.40 -1.02
C GLY A 55 -14.29 13.19 -1.27
N ARG A 56 -13.13 12.66 -0.83
CA ARG A 56 -11.82 13.30 -1.04
C ARG A 56 -11.25 12.90 -2.41
N PRO A 57 -10.64 13.84 -3.15
CA PRO A 57 -10.00 13.54 -4.43
C PRO A 57 -8.70 12.75 -4.19
N ALA A 58 -8.55 11.61 -4.87
CA ALA A 58 -7.32 10.81 -4.87
C ALA A 58 -6.58 10.99 -6.20
N SER A 59 -6.07 12.21 -6.45
CA SER A 59 -5.50 12.61 -7.75
C SER A 59 -3.97 12.48 -7.83
N THR A 60 -3.30 12.38 -6.68
CA THR A 60 -1.84 12.31 -6.58
C THR A 60 -1.41 10.94 -6.06
N VAL A 61 -0.29 10.43 -6.56
CA VAL A 61 0.38 9.22 -6.08
C VAL A 61 1.89 9.43 -6.04
N LEU A 62 2.54 8.84 -5.05
CA LEU A 62 3.99 8.87 -4.92
C LEU A 62 4.56 7.52 -5.37
N VAL A 63 5.61 7.57 -6.18
CA VAL A 63 6.30 6.38 -6.69
C VAL A 63 7.73 6.38 -6.16
N ALA A 64 8.06 5.35 -5.38
CA ALA A 64 9.39 5.19 -4.80
C ALA A 64 10.02 3.85 -5.21
N SER A 65 11.34 3.75 -5.08
CA SER A 65 12.04 2.50 -5.33
C SER A 65 11.69 1.46 -4.25
N GLY A 66 11.26 0.27 -4.68
CA GLY A 66 11.14 -0.88 -3.79
C GLY A 66 12.48 -1.52 -3.42
N GLU A 67 13.57 -1.10 -4.04
CA GLU A 67 14.93 -1.62 -3.83
C GLU A 67 15.72 -0.73 -2.85
N SER A 68 15.45 0.58 -2.82
CA SER A 68 15.99 1.56 -1.88
C SER A 68 14.92 2.04 -0.90
N LEU A 69 14.69 1.26 0.17
CA LEU A 69 13.67 1.57 1.19
C LEU A 69 13.91 2.89 1.95
N VAL A 70 15.14 3.39 1.95
CA VAL A 70 15.50 4.61 2.70
C VAL A 70 14.91 5.86 2.04
N ASP A 71 14.73 5.84 0.72
CA ASP A 71 14.04 6.92 -0.01
C ASP A 71 12.52 6.84 0.16
N ALA A 72 11.96 5.66 0.42
CA ALA A 72 10.52 5.50 0.65
C ALA A 72 10.10 6.02 2.05
N LEU A 73 10.95 5.87 3.06
CA LEU A 73 10.65 6.30 4.44
C LEU A 73 10.69 7.82 4.62
N SER A 74 11.61 8.51 3.95
CA SER A 74 11.73 9.98 4.01
C SER A 74 10.55 10.69 3.35
N VAL A 75 9.74 9.98 2.58
CA VAL A 75 8.61 10.50 1.81
C VAL A 75 7.29 10.41 2.55
N VAL A 76 7.21 9.65 3.64
CA VAL A 76 5.95 9.43 4.36
C VAL A 76 5.31 10.75 4.80
N THR A 77 6.11 11.74 5.17
CA THR A 77 5.64 13.10 5.51
C THR A 77 5.07 13.82 4.29
N LEU A 78 5.72 13.73 3.13
CA LEU A 78 5.21 14.29 1.87
C LEU A 78 3.91 13.61 1.43
N ALA A 79 3.85 12.28 1.52
CA ALA A 79 2.66 11.50 1.19
C ALA A 79 1.46 11.90 2.06
N ALA A 80 1.70 12.12 3.36
CA ALA A 80 0.68 12.63 4.27
C ALA A 80 0.26 14.07 3.93
N ALA A 81 1.20 14.95 3.60
CA ALA A 81 0.91 16.34 3.24
C ALA A 81 0.13 16.46 1.90
N LEU A 82 0.41 15.57 0.95
CA LEU A 82 -0.26 15.49 -0.35
C LEU A 82 -1.52 14.64 -0.33
N ASP A 83 -1.87 14.03 0.82
CA ASP A 83 -3.01 13.12 0.97
C ASP A 83 -3.01 12.05 -0.14
N ALA A 84 -1.87 11.38 -0.30
CA ALA A 84 -1.59 10.51 -1.43
C ALA A 84 -0.93 9.18 -1.00
N PRO A 85 -1.26 8.06 -1.67
CA PRO A 85 -0.64 6.78 -1.39
C PRO A 85 0.76 6.69 -1.99
N ILE A 86 1.57 5.77 -1.44
CA ILE A 86 2.89 5.41 -1.96
C ILE A 86 2.79 4.04 -2.64
N VAL A 87 3.28 3.95 -3.87
CA VAL A 87 3.48 2.67 -4.59
C VAL A 87 4.95 2.46 -4.90
N LEU A 88 5.36 1.20 -4.94
CA LEU A 88 6.76 0.83 -5.18
C LEU A 88 7.00 0.44 -6.64
N THR A 89 8.20 0.72 -7.15
CA THR A 89 8.66 0.28 -8.47
C THR A 89 10.04 -0.36 -8.39
N ARG A 90 10.42 -1.17 -9.39
CA ARG A 90 11.83 -1.57 -9.59
C ARG A 90 12.61 -0.38 -10.14
N ALA A 91 13.92 -0.37 -9.94
CA ALA A 91 14.76 0.74 -10.39
C ALA A 91 14.72 0.90 -11.92
N ALA A 92 14.70 -0.21 -12.65
CA ALA A 92 14.82 -0.23 -14.12
C ALA A 92 13.51 -0.60 -14.85
N GLY A 93 12.38 -0.73 -14.16
CA GLY A 93 11.11 -1.07 -14.83
C GLY A 93 9.89 -0.98 -13.91
N LEU A 94 8.76 -0.59 -14.48
CA LEU A 94 7.50 -0.51 -13.76
C LEU A 94 6.86 -1.90 -13.67
N PRO A 95 6.60 -2.46 -12.47
CA PRO A 95 5.87 -3.71 -12.36
C PRO A 95 4.48 -3.60 -12.99
N SER A 96 4.03 -4.65 -13.69
CA SER A 96 2.74 -4.66 -14.37
C SER A 96 1.56 -4.44 -13.42
N SER A 97 1.63 -4.99 -12.21
CA SER A 97 0.62 -4.77 -11.15
C SER A 97 0.48 -3.29 -10.78
N VAL A 98 1.61 -2.57 -10.70
CA VAL A 98 1.64 -1.14 -10.39
C VAL A 98 1.13 -0.32 -11.56
N ALA A 99 1.57 -0.62 -12.78
CA ALA A 99 1.09 0.07 -13.98
C ALA A 99 -0.43 -0.08 -14.16
N ALA A 100 -0.96 -1.29 -13.97
CA ALA A 100 -2.40 -1.55 -14.05
C ALA A 100 -3.18 -0.77 -12.99
N PHE A 101 -2.69 -0.76 -11.75
CA PHE A 101 -3.31 0.02 -10.67
C PHE A 101 -3.31 1.52 -10.97
N LEU A 102 -2.20 2.08 -11.45
CA LEU A 102 -2.11 3.51 -11.75
C LEU A 102 -3.10 3.93 -12.85
N ALA A 103 -3.26 3.09 -13.88
CA ALA A 103 -4.24 3.32 -14.94
C ALA A 103 -5.69 3.21 -14.45
N GLU A 104 -5.98 2.24 -13.57
CA GLU A 104 -7.31 2.03 -12.99
C GLU A 104 -7.71 3.15 -12.01
N ALA A 105 -6.77 3.59 -11.17
CA ALA A 105 -7.02 4.60 -10.15
C ALA A 105 -7.22 6.00 -10.76
N GLY A 106 -6.66 6.25 -11.95
CA GLY A 106 -6.86 7.49 -12.70
C GLY A 106 -6.18 8.70 -12.07
N PHE A 107 -4.98 8.50 -11.50
CA PHE A 107 -4.18 9.61 -10.97
C PHE A 107 -3.81 10.60 -12.07
N THR A 108 -3.77 11.89 -11.73
CA THR A 108 -3.37 12.97 -12.64
C THR A 108 -1.98 13.52 -12.32
N ARG A 109 -1.49 13.27 -11.10
CA ARG A 109 -0.17 13.68 -10.65
C ARG A 109 0.60 12.50 -10.08
N VAL A 110 1.82 12.31 -10.54
CA VAL A 110 2.76 11.30 -10.06
C VAL A 110 4.02 11.99 -9.57
N VAL A 111 4.38 11.76 -8.32
CA VAL A 111 5.63 12.26 -7.74
C VAL A 111 6.60 11.09 -7.62
N VAL A 112 7.61 11.08 -8.47
CA VAL A 112 8.71 10.12 -8.43
C VAL A 112 9.71 10.57 -7.37
N VAL A 113 10.04 9.67 -6.45
CA VAL A 113 10.99 9.94 -5.38
C VAL A 113 12.29 9.21 -5.64
N GLY A 114 13.38 9.97 -5.55
CA GLY A 114 14.74 9.48 -5.65
C GLY A 114 15.35 9.82 -7.00
N GLY A 115 16.67 9.73 -7.04
CA GLY A 115 17.45 9.97 -8.26
C GLY A 115 17.20 8.89 -9.33
N SER A 116 17.80 9.08 -10.50
CA SER A 116 17.71 8.14 -11.62
C SER A 116 18.29 6.75 -11.30
N ALA A 117 19.15 6.63 -10.29
CA ALA A 117 19.65 5.34 -9.80
C ALA A 117 18.59 4.54 -9.02
N ALA A 118 17.66 5.23 -8.33
CA ALA A 118 16.61 4.59 -7.54
C ALA A 118 15.36 4.32 -8.38
N VAL A 119 15.00 5.26 -9.26
CA VAL A 119 13.92 5.13 -10.25
C VAL A 119 14.40 5.72 -11.56
N SER A 120 14.65 4.87 -12.54
CA SER A 120 15.25 5.27 -13.82
C SER A 120 14.40 6.29 -14.58
N SER A 121 15.04 6.95 -15.54
CA SER A 121 14.33 7.82 -16.48
C SER A 121 13.38 7.03 -17.39
N SER A 122 13.62 5.72 -17.61
CA SER A 122 12.69 4.88 -18.37
C SER A 122 11.39 4.66 -17.61
N VAL A 123 11.45 4.36 -16.30
CA VAL A 123 10.25 4.26 -15.46
C VAL A 123 9.50 5.59 -15.43
N GLN A 124 10.20 6.71 -15.33
CA GLN A 124 9.56 8.03 -15.41
C GLN A 124 8.84 8.25 -16.74
N ALA A 125 9.43 7.81 -17.86
CA ALA A 125 8.79 7.88 -19.17
C ALA A 125 7.57 6.96 -19.28
N GLU A 126 7.62 5.75 -18.70
CA GLU A 126 6.47 4.84 -18.61
C GLU A 126 5.32 5.47 -17.82
N LEU A 127 5.61 6.14 -16.70
CA LEU A 127 4.62 6.87 -15.90
C LEU A 127 4.02 8.05 -16.67
N ALA A 128 4.84 8.79 -17.43
CA ALA A 128 4.40 9.91 -18.25
C ALA A 128 3.53 9.48 -19.44
N ALA A 129 3.67 8.23 -19.89
CA ALA A 129 2.87 7.66 -20.97
C ALA A 129 1.47 7.19 -20.52
N LEU A 130 1.18 7.19 -19.21
CA LEU A 130 -0.13 6.83 -18.69
C LEU A 130 -1.19 7.88 -19.14
N PRO A 131 -2.35 7.45 -19.68
CA PRO A 131 -3.35 8.37 -20.25
C PRO A 131 -3.87 9.43 -19.27
N SER A 132 -3.99 9.07 -17.99
CA SER A 132 -4.52 9.96 -16.95
C SER A 132 -3.49 10.97 -16.41
N VAL A 133 -2.20 10.68 -16.56
CA VAL A 133 -1.10 11.47 -15.98
C VAL A 133 -0.52 12.42 -17.02
N GLY A 134 -0.10 11.88 -18.17
CA GLY A 134 0.64 12.62 -19.20
C GLY A 134 2.01 13.12 -18.74
N PRO A 135 2.80 13.74 -19.64
CA PRO A 135 4.16 14.18 -19.33
C PRO A 135 4.23 15.34 -18.33
N ALA A 136 3.22 16.21 -18.30
CA ALA A 136 3.16 17.32 -17.34
C ALA A 136 2.72 16.87 -15.93
N GLY A 137 2.17 15.66 -15.79
CA GLY A 137 1.71 15.12 -14.52
C GLY A 137 2.82 14.45 -13.70
N VAL A 138 4.03 14.29 -14.24
CA VAL A 138 5.13 13.60 -13.56
C VAL A 138 6.16 14.58 -13.04
N GLU A 139 6.34 14.60 -11.72
CA GLU A 139 7.35 15.39 -11.02
C GLU A 139 8.38 14.46 -10.37
N ARG A 140 9.64 14.90 -10.24
CA ARG A 140 10.68 14.15 -9.53
C ARG A 140 11.21 14.96 -8.35
N VAL A 141 11.22 14.35 -7.17
CA VAL A 141 11.86 14.88 -5.96
C VAL A 141 13.07 14.01 -5.65
N ALA A 142 14.27 14.60 -5.72
CA ALA A 142 15.53 13.89 -5.50
C ALA A 142 16.63 14.83 -5.00
N GLY A 143 17.43 14.34 -4.05
CA GLY A 143 18.69 14.96 -3.66
C GLY A 143 19.90 14.18 -4.19
N GLN A 144 21.10 14.73 -3.95
CA GLN A 144 22.38 14.07 -4.27
C GLN A 144 22.57 12.75 -3.51
N ASP A 145 21.95 12.66 -2.34
CA ASP A 145 21.91 11.48 -1.49
C ASP A 145 20.58 11.43 -0.72
N ARG A 146 20.43 10.38 0.11
CA ARG A 146 19.25 10.15 0.95
C ARG A 146 18.91 11.32 1.90
N PHE A 147 19.92 12.05 2.38
CA PHE A 147 19.74 13.17 3.30
C PHE A 147 19.27 14.40 2.53
N ALA A 148 19.86 14.64 1.37
CA ALA A 148 19.43 15.71 0.47
C ALA A 148 18.01 15.46 -0.07
N THR A 149 17.61 14.22 -0.33
CA THR A 149 16.22 13.88 -0.70
C THR A 149 15.27 14.19 0.45
N ALA A 150 15.63 13.81 1.69
CA ALA A 150 14.83 14.16 2.87
C ALA A 150 14.74 15.68 3.09
N ALA A 151 15.83 16.42 2.85
CA ALA A 151 15.84 17.88 2.94
C ALA A 151 15.00 18.56 1.83
N ALA A 152 14.95 17.99 0.63
CA ALA A 152 14.10 18.49 -0.46
C ALA A 152 12.60 18.29 -0.18
N ILE A 153 12.25 17.42 0.78
CA ILE A 153 10.89 17.14 1.21
C ILE A 153 10.47 18.02 2.41
N ALA A 154 11.44 18.53 3.19
CA ALA A 154 11.23 19.21 4.47
C ALA A 154 10.74 20.67 4.36
#